data_AF-T0SIY4-F1
#
_entry.id   AF-T0SIY4-F1
#
_cell.length_a   1.000
_cell.length_b   1.000
_cell.length_c   1.000
_cell.angle_alpha   90.00
_cell.angle_beta   90.00
_cell.angle_gamma   90.00
#
_symmetry.space_group_name_H-M   'P 1'
#
loop_
_entity.id
_entity.type
_entity.pdbx_description
1 polymer ?
#
loop_
_entity_poly.entity_id
_entity_poly.type
_entity_poly.pdbx_seq_one_letter_code
_entity_poly.pdbx_strand_id
1 'polypeptide(L)'
;MKERRTNVFALIFSIVLSLGGLAEAKDVLSGCPNKALGETSEDCPWASISRFLDQVASEGKNLEDTLRAKAPALVEQIEIDSRNEVLKSLWGRALNFDQSAKGQIVSPAVVDILTKLSKTPKRDGIVVHAGIQHTYSYLFSNLKTAYGYKRARWVRPDVEVGFNLPLGTLLPNSVSESSGTLFANVTYFVGQFAYRGHASELLALQSSSKTVARSLLEMDFKKFEHTRLTEQAGNIEIQTDFIKFKKTVPGSTNSYLLVYSVSSPFYGNSKRLITAFPVDAKFMARMTESSNLGESKPIQSRYNAYIPELINNQVVGKRTVSIIQR
;
A
#
# COMPACT_ATOMS: atom_id res chain seq x y z
N MET A 1 -25.93 32.14 -55.87
CA MET A 1 -26.04 33.26 -54.91
C MET A 1 -27.11 32.92 -53.86
N LYS A 2 -26.68 32.34 -52.72
CA LYS A 2 -27.35 32.37 -51.41
C LYS A 2 -26.58 31.44 -50.47
N GLU A 3 -25.75 32.06 -49.64
CA GLU A 3 -25.07 31.43 -48.51
C GLU A 3 -26.09 30.86 -47.52
N ARG A 4 -25.86 29.64 -47.02
CA ARG A 4 -26.46 29.14 -45.77
C ARG A 4 -25.35 28.87 -44.77
N ARG A 5 -25.24 29.77 -43.78
CA ARG A 5 -24.55 29.56 -42.51
C ARG A 5 -25.55 29.06 -41.46
N THR A 6 -24.99 28.60 -40.34
CA THR A 6 -25.60 28.34 -39.00
C THR A 6 -26.49 27.09 -38.88
N ASN A 7 -26.44 26.25 -37.84
CA ASN A 7 -25.82 26.30 -36.51
C ASN A 7 -25.57 24.86 -36.01
N VAL A 8 -24.37 24.57 -35.49
CA VAL A 8 -24.08 23.37 -34.69
C VAL A 8 -24.37 23.73 -33.24
N PHE A 9 -25.42 23.16 -32.66
CA PHE A 9 -25.71 23.26 -31.23
C PHE A 9 -24.66 22.46 -30.44
N ALA A 10 -23.81 23.16 -29.70
CA ALA A 10 -22.99 22.60 -28.65
C ALA A 10 -23.88 22.29 -27.43
N LEU A 11 -23.97 21.01 -27.06
CA LEU A 11 -24.61 20.57 -25.83
C LEU A 11 -23.64 20.82 -24.66
N ILE A 12 -23.81 21.93 -23.96
CA ILE A 12 -23.06 22.25 -22.73
C ILE A 12 -23.69 21.46 -21.58
N PHE A 13 -22.96 20.48 -21.05
CA PHE A 13 -23.24 19.86 -19.76
C PHE A 13 -22.94 20.87 -18.64
N SER A 14 -23.97 21.52 -18.10
CA SER A 14 -23.84 22.33 -16.88
C SER A 14 -23.90 21.41 -15.66
N ILE A 15 -22.73 21.06 -15.13
CA ILE A 15 -22.61 20.53 -13.77
C ILE A 15 -22.73 21.71 -12.80
N VAL A 16 -23.79 21.75 -12.01
CA VAL A 16 -23.96 22.67 -10.90
C VAL A 16 -22.99 22.26 -9.78
N LEU A 17 -21.79 22.82 -9.80
CA LEU A 17 -20.86 22.82 -8.67
C LEU A 17 -21.32 23.89 -7.68
N SER A 18 -21.64 23.49 -6.46
CA SER A 18 -21.93 24.42 -5.36
C SER A 18 -20.69 25.30 -5.09
N LEU A 19 -20.89 26.62 -5.16
CA LEU A 19 -19.83 27.64 -5.04
C LEU A 19 -19.13 27.67 -3.66
N GLY A 20 -19.57 26.88 -2.67
CA GLY A 20 -18.93 26.79 -1.35
C GLY A 20 -17.68 25.89 -1.30
N GLY A 21 -17.54 24.89 -2.17
CA GLY A 21 -16.44 23.92 -2.10
C GLY A 21 -15.11 24.39 -2.71
N LEU A 22 -15.15 25.37 -3.62
CA LEU A 22 -13.96 25.80 -4.37
C LEU A 22 -13.00 26.69 -3.56
N ALA A 23 -13.50 27.38 -2.54
CA ALA A 23 -12.66 28.23 -1.68
C ALA A 23 -11.84 27.40 -0.68
N GLU A 24 -12.42 26.37 -0.07
CA GLU A 24 -11.73 25.50 0.90
C GLU A 24 -10.74 24.51 0.27
N ALA A 25 -10.91 24.17 -1.01
CA ALA A 25 -9.97 23.30 -1.73
C ALA A 25 -8.63 23.99 -2.02
N LYS A 26 -8.63 25.32 -2.23
CA LYS A 26 -7.39 26.10 -2.46
C LYS A 26 -6.46 26.12 -1.25
N ASP A 27 -7.02 26.06 -0.04
CA ASP A 27 -6.25 26.16 1.20
C ASP A 27 -5.41 24.90 1.47
N VAL A 28 -5.92 23.72 1.11
CA VAL A 28 -5.28 22.42 1.33
C VAL A 28 -3.99 22.25 0.55
N LEU A 29 -3.92 22.79 -0.66
CA LEU A 29 -2.74 22.65 -1.53
C LEU A 29 -1.71 23.75 -1.29
N SER A 30 -2.04 24.77 -0.48
CA SER A 30 -1.09 25.83 -0.15
C SER A 30 0.15 25.22 0.51
N GLY A 31 1.32 25.45 -0.08
CA GLY A 31 2.59 24.90 0.41
C GLY A 31 2.86 23.42 0.09
N CYS A 32 2.13 22.79 -0.85
CA CYS A 32 2.48 21.48 -1.39
C CYS A 32 2.97 21.58 -2.85
N PRO A 33 4.20 21.11 -3.18
CA PRO A 33 5.14 20.44 -2.29
C PRO A 33 5.89 21.38 -1.36
N ASN A 34 6.21 20.92 -0.14
CA ASN A 34 7.13 21.61 0.75
C ASN A 34 8.58 21.21 0.43
N LYS A 35 9.26 22.04 -0.38
CA LYS A 35 10.65 21.83 -0.77
C LYS A 35 11.63 21.78 0.41
N ALA A 36 11.34 22.48 1.51
CA ALA A 36 12.19 22.46 2.70
C ALA A 36 12.19 21.08 3.40
N LEU A 37 11.10 20.32 3.24
CA LEU A 37 11.02 18.92 3.70
C LEU A 37 11.58 17.94 2.65
N GLY A 38 11.79 18.41 1.42
CA GLY A 38 12.20 17.60 0.27
C GLY A 38 11.05 16.85 -0.38
N GLU A 39 9.84 17.40 -0.29
CA GLU A 39 8.67 16.91 -1.01
C GLU A 39 8.73 17.28 -2.50
N THR A 40 8.09 16.47 -3.32
CA THR A 40 7.94 16.62 -4.76
C THR A 40 6.46 16.73 -5.13
N SER A 41 6.15 17.07 -6.37
CA SER A 41 4.74 17.12 -6.84
C SER A 41 4.00 15.81 -6.66
N GLU A 42 4.71 14.67 -6.67
CA GLU A 42 4.14 13.32 -6.47
C GLU A 42 3.65 13.10 -5.03
N ASP A 43 4.19 13.84 -4.07
CA ASP A 43 3.78 13.74 -2.67
C ASP A 43 2.44 14.44 -2.41
N CYS A 44 1.97 15.28 -3.34
CA CYS A 44 0.72 16.01 -3.25
C CYS A 44 -0.46 15.23 -3.85
N PRO A 45 -1.68 15.32 -3.27
CA PRO A 45 -2.09 16.19 -2.17
C PRO A 45 -1.79 15.60 -0.77
N TRP A 46 -1.37 14.34 -0.69
CA TRP A 46 -1.34 13.54 0.54
C TRP A 46 -0.46 14.13 1.64
N ALA A 47 0.69 14.68 1.25
CA ALA A 47 1.58 15.41 2.14
C ALA A 47 0.88 16.55 2.89
N SER A 48 0.11 17.35 2.14
CA SER A 48 -0.57 18.52 2.70
C SER A 48 -1.74 18.12 3.57
N ILE A 49 -2.55 17.15 3.10
CA ILE A 49 -3.66 16.60 3.88
C ILE A 49 -3.13 16.01 5.20
N SER A 50 -2.02 15.29 5.16
CA SER A 50 -1.38 14.72 6.36
C SER A 50 -1.02 15.80 7.39
N ARG A 51 -0.32 16.87 6.98
CA ARG A 51 0.01 17.98 7.87
C ARG A 51 -1.22 18.69 8.42
N PHE A 52 -2.24 18.88 7.58
CA PHE A 52 -3.49 19.49 7.99
C PHE A 52 -4.22 18.64 9.03
N LEU A 53 -4.26 17.31 8.85
CA LEU A 53 -4.80 16.38 9.85
C LEU A 53 -3.98 16.42 11.16
N ASP A 54 -2.65 16.47 11.10
CA ASP A 54 -1.83 16.60 12.30
C ASP A 54 -2.15 17.90 13.08
N GLN A 55 -2.36 19.01 12.37
CA GLN A 55 -2.79 20.28 12.96
C GLN A 55 -4.18 20.16 13.61
N VAL A 56 -5.19 19.68 12.88
CA VAL A 56 -6.55 19.48 13.38
C VAL A 56 -6.57 18.57 14.61
N ALA A 57 -5.71 17.54 14.63
CA ALA A 57 -5.55 16.65 15.78
C ALA A 57 -5.01 17.39 17.00
N SER A 58 -4.00 18.25 16.80
CA SER A 58 -3.40 19.05 17.89
C SER A 58 -4.37 20.08 18.47
N GLU A 59 -5.33 20.54 17.67
CA GLU A 59 -6.40 21.46 18.07
C GLU A 59 -7.62 20.75 18.69
N GLY A 60 -7.62 19.42 18.78
CA GLY A 60 -8.74 18.63 19.32
C GLY A 60 -10.01 18.68 18.48
N LYS A 61 -9.91 19.05 17.20
CA LYS A 61 -11.04 19.17 16.26
C LYS A 61 -11.43 17.81 15.66
N ASN A 62 -12.61 17.75 15.03
CA ASN A 62 -13.10 16.52 14.40
C ASN A 62 -12.30 16.18 13.14
N LEU A 63 -11.38 15.24 13.29
CA LEU A 63 -10.54 14.73 12.22
C LEU A 63 -11.29 13.87 11.19
N GLU A 64 -12.38 13.18 11.56
CA GLU A 64 -13.13 12.36 10.60
C GLU A 64 -13.84 13.25 9.58
N ASP A 65 -14.52 14.30 10.05
CA ASP A 65 -15.17 15.29 9.17
C ASP A 65 -14.13 15.98 8.28
N THR A 66 -12.95 16.28 8.86
CA THR A 66 -11.84 16.85 8.10
C THR A 66 -11.36 15.90 6.99
N LEU A 67 -11.13 14.63 7.31
CA LEU A 67 -10.68 13.64 6.32
C LEU A 67 -11.72 13.45 5.22
N ARG A 68 -13.02 13.39 5.57
CA ARG A 68 -14.13 13.33 4.60
C ARG A 68 -14.15 14.54 3.68
N ALA A 69 -13.92 15.75 4.20
CA ALA A 69 -13.87 16.96 3.41
C ALA A 69 -12.63 17.02 2.50
N LYS A 70 -11.46 16.59 2.98
CA LYS A 70 -10.19 16.73 2.25
C LYS A 70 -9.87 15.57 1.30
N ALA A 71 -10.39 14.38 1.56
CA ALA A 71 -10.15 13.18 0.76
C ALA A 71 -11.42 12.31 0.61
N PRO A 72 -12.54 12.85 0.09
CA PRO A 72 -13.82 12.13 0.04
C PRO A 72 -13.72 10.80 -0.73
N ALA A 73 -13.03 10.81 -1.87
CA ALA A 73 -12.77 9.63 -2.69
C ALA A 73 -11.98 8.53 -1.96
N LEU A 74 -11.08 8.89 -1.05
CA LEU A 74 -10.36 7.91 -0.23
C LEU A 74 -11.27 7.33 0.84
N VAL A 75 -12.07 8.17 1.50
CA VAL A 75 -13.01 7.71 2.52
C VAL A 75 -14.02 6.75 1.93
N GLU A 76 -14.54 7.04 0.73
CA GLU A 76 -15.44 6.14 0.01
C GLU A 76 -14.80 4.76 -0.23
N GLN A 77 -13.55 4.69 -0.68
CA GLN A 77 -12.82 3.44 -0.83
C GLN A 77 -12.70 2.68 0.50
N ILE A 78 -12.31 3.36 1.58
CA ILE A 78 -12.18 2.74 2.91
C ILE A 78 -13.52 2.17 3.37
N GLU A 79 -14.63 2.88 3.13
CA GLU A 79 -15.97 2.42 3.50
C GLU A 79 -16.44 1.23 2.66
N ILE A 80 -16.08 1.16 1.37
CA ILE A 80 -16.29 -0.02 0.53
C ILE A 80 -15.51 -1.22 1.11
N ASP A 81 -14.22 -1.04 1.41
CA ASP A 81 -13.37 -2.10 1.96
C ASP A 81 -13.75 -2.51 3.37
N SER A 82 -14.39 -1.63 4.14
CA SER A 82 -14.87 -1.92 5.49
C SER A 82 -15.83 -3.10 5.54
N ARG A 83 -16.48 -3.42 4.42
CA ARG A 83 -17.44 -4.51 4.26
C ARG A 83 -16.78 -5.84 3.91
N ASN A 84 -15.49 -5.86 3.59
CA ASN A 84 -14.77 -7.05 3.14
C ASN A 84 -13.86 -7.61 4.23
N GLU A 85 -14.45 -8.30 5.21
CA GLU A 85 -13.70 -8.94 6.31
C GLU A 85 -12.75 -10.03 5.83
N VAL A 86 -13.11 -10.74 4.75
CA VAL A 86 -12.27 -11.79 4.18
C VAL A 86 -10.94 -11.21 3.71
N LEU A 87 -10.98 -10.11 2.93
CA LEU A 87 -9.78 -9.48 2.40
C LEU A 87 -8.93 -8.85 3.50
N LYS A 88 -9.56 -8.25 4.51
CA LYS A 88 -8.88 -7.76 5.72
C LYS A 88 -8.15 -8.88 6.45
N SER A 89 -8.80 -10.04 6.63
CA SER A 89 -8.20 -11.19 7.33
C SER A 89 -6.91 -11.73 6.71
N LEU A 90 -6.66 -11.47 5.43
CA LEU A 90 -5.43 -11.90 4.75
C LEU A 90 -4.18 -11.18 5.25
N TRP A 91 -4.34 -10.02 5.89
CA TRP A 91 -3.22 -9.24 6.40
C TRP A 91 -2.85 -9.60 7.84
N GLY A 92 -1.58 -9.46 8.16
CA GLY A 92 -1.06 -9.61 9.52
C GLY A 92 -1.13 -8.30 10.31
N ARG A 93 -0.24 -8.15 11.27
CA ARG A 93 -0.06 -6.92 12.06
C ARG A 93 1.23 -6.21 11.69
N ALA A 94 1.23 -4.89 11.79
CA ALA A 94 2.39 -4.05 11.56
C ALA A 94 2.60 -3.07 12.71
N LEU A 95 3.79 -2.47 12.78
CA LEU A 95 4.13 -1.38 13.70
C LEU A 95 3.91 -0.03 13.00
N ASN A 96 3.25 0.90 13.68
CA ASN A 96 3.23 2.32 13.30
C ASN A 96 4.52 3.04 13.76
N PHE A 97 5.66 2.39 13.58
CA PHE A 97 6.98 2.90 13.93
C PHE A 97 8.00 2.33 12.96
N ASP A 98 8.84 3.18 12.36
CA ASP A 98 9.94 2.74 11.52
C ASP A 98 11.21 2.62 12.35
N GLN A 99 11.71 1.40 12.49
CA GLN A 99 12.90 1.12 13.29
C GLN A 99 14.18 1.76 12.72
N SER A 100 14.28 1.90 11.39
CA SER A 100 15.47 2.47 10.75
C SER A 100 15.50 4.00 10.85
N ALA A 101 14.35 4.64 10.66
CA ALA A 101 14.20 6.09 10.81
C ALA A 101 13.94 6.51 12.27
N LYS A 102 13.77 5.55 13.18
CA LYS A 102 13.46 5.75 14.62
C LYS A 102 12.30 6.71 14.84
N GLY A 103 11.25 6.59 14.03
CA GLY A 103 10.17 7.57 13.98
C GLY A 103 8.81 6.92 13.82
N GLN A 104 7.80 7.58 14.38
CA GLN A 104 6.41 7.23 14.13
C GLN A 104 6.07 7.46 12.65
N ILE A 105 5.39 6.49 12.03
CA ILE A 105 5.13 6.56 10.59
C ILE A 105 4.00 7.56 10.31
N VAL A 106 2.93 7.52 11.09
CA VAL A 106 1.72 8.36 10.98
C VAL A 106 1.23 8.74 12.37
N SER A 107 0.62 9.91 12.54
CA SER A 107 -0.04 10.28 13.80
C SER A 107 -1.02 9.20 14.28
N PRO A 108 -1.03 8.83 15.58
CA PRO A 108 -1.92 7.80 16.09
C PRO A 108 -3.40 8.17 15.91
N ALA A 109 -3.73 9.46 15.99
CA ALA A 109 -5.10 9.94 15.79
C ALA A 109 -5.60 9.68 14.36
N VAL A 110 -4.74 9.85 13.35
CA VAL A 110 -5.06 9.52 11.95
C VAL A 110 -5.25 8.02 11.80
N VAL A 111 -4.37 7.20 12.38
CA VAL A 111 -4.52 5.73 12.37
C VAL A 111 -5.83 5.29 13.04
N ASP A 112 -6.20 5.90 14.16
CA ASP A 112 -7.42 5.58 14.90
C ASP A 112 -8.68 5.82 14.05
N ILE A 113 -8.69 6.87 13.24
CA ILE A 113 -9.80 7.17 12.32
C ILE A 113 -9.82 6.20 11.15
N LEU A 114 -8.66 5.90 10.57
CA LEU A 114 -8.57 4.93 9.48
C LEU A 114 -9.07 3.56 9.93
N THR A 115 -8.65 3.09 11.12
CA THR A 115 -9.12 1.81 11.67
C THR A 115 -10.62 1.82 12.01
N LYS A 116 -11.17 2.96 12.47
CA LYS A 116 -12.61 3.16 12.68
C LYS A 116 -13.38 3.05 11.36
N LEU A 117 -12.96 3.79 10.33
CA LEU A 117 -13.60 3.80 9.01
C LEU A 117 -13.53 2.43 8.33
N SER A 118 -12.38 1.76 8.39
CA SER A 118 -12.19 0.43 7.78
C SER A 118 -12.78 -0.72 8.58
N LYS A 119 -13.35 -0.44 9.77
CA LYS A 119 -13.85 -1.45 10.72
C LYS A 119 -12.81 -2.55 11.00
N THR A 120 -11.54 -2.16 11.13
CA THR A 120 -10.50 -3.08 11.63
C THR A 120 -10.37 -2.93 13.15
N PRO A 121 -9.77 -3.91 13.85
CA PRO A 121 -9.45 -3.75 15.25
C PRO A 121 -8.71 -2.43 15.52
N LYS A 122 -9.05 -1.77 16.62
CA LYS A 122 -8.31 -0.60 17.10
C LYS A 122 -6.84 -0.96 17.28
N ARG A 123 -5.95 0.02 17.11
CA ARG A 123 -4.53 -0.20 17.36
C ARG A 123 -4.30 -0.57 18.84
N ASP A 124 -3.28 -1.39 19.06
CA ASP A 124 -2.80 -1.79 20.38
C ASP A 124 -1.42 -1.16 20.59
N GLY A 125 -1.38 -0.03 21.30
CA GLY A 125 -0.20 0.82 21.34
C GLY A 125 0.21 1.28 19.94
N ILE A 126 1.37 0.81 19.47
CA ILE A 126 1.90 1.06 18.12
C ILE A 126 1.53 -0.04 17.11
N VAL A 127 0.88 -1.12 17.53
CA VAL A 127 0.56 -2.27 16.67
C VAL A 127 -0.79 -2.06 15.98
N VAL A 128 -0.78 -2.18 14.66
CA VAL A 128 -1.90 -1.84 13.76
C VAL A 128 -2.17 -2.98 12.78
N HIS A 129 -3.34 -2.97 12.13
CA HIS A 129 -3.63 -3.88 11.02
C HIS A 129 -2.70 -3.58 9.84
N ALA A 130 -1.95 -4.59 9.36
CA ALA A 130 -0.90 -4.37 8.37
C ALA A 130 -1.42 -3.79 7.06
N GLY A 131 -2.55 -4.29 6.56
CA GLY A 131 -3.15 -3.78 5.32
C GLY A 131 -3.54 -2.31 5.38
N ILE A 132 -4.22 -1.86 6.45
CA ILE A 132 -4.56 -0.44 6.64
C ILE A 132 -3.30 0.41 6.78
N GLN A 133 -2.32 -0.05 7.57
CA GLN A 133 -1.06 0.67 7.74
C GLN A 133 -0.34 0.85 6.40
N HIS A 134 -0.16 -0.24 5.67
CA HIS A 134 0.65 -0.28 4.47
C HIS A 134 -0.09 0.15 3.21
N THR A 135 -1.37 0.51 3.26
CA THR A 135 -2.10 1.13 2.15
C THR A 135 -2.50 2.55 2.53
N TYR A 136 -3.60 2.70 3.27
CA TYR A 136 -4.20 3.99 3.61
C TYR A 136 -3.34 4.84 4.54
N SER A 137 -2.80 4.29 5.64
CA SER A 137 -2.02 5.11 6.59
C SER A 137 -0.76 5.67 5.92
N TYR A 138 -0.10 4.90 5.06
CA TYR A 138 1.12 5.33 4.38
C TYR A 138 0.97 6.58 3.52
N LEU A 139 -0.22 6.84 2.96
CA LEU A 139 -0.52 8.10 2.27
C LEU A 139 -0.26 9.31 3.18
N PHE A 140 -0.56 9.16 4.47
CA PHE A 140 -0.43 10.20 5.49
C PHE A 140 0.89 10.15 6.27
N SER A 141 1.91 9.47 5.76
CA SER A 141 3.20 9.41 6.45
C SER A 141 4.08 10.61 6.12
N ASN A 142 4.32 11.49 7.10
CA ASN A 142 5.29 12.59 7.03
C ASN A 142 6.74 12.17 7.32
N LEU A 143 6.97 10.88 7.60
CA LEU A 143 8.30 10.36 7.94
C LEU A 143 9.16 10.18 6.68
N LYS A 144 10.23 10.96 6.59
CA LYS A 144 11.28 10.82 5.58
C LYS A 144 12.26 9.72 6.00
N THR A 145 12.52 8.77 5.12
CA THR A 145 13.53 7.72 5.34
C THR A 145 14.69 7.86 4.34
N ALA A 146 15.74 7.06 4.51
CA ALA A 146 16.82 6.97 3.52
C ALA A 146 16.34 6.55 2.12
N TYR A 147 15.15 5.94 2.03
CA TYR A 147 14.51 5.48 0.79
C TYR A 147 13.38 6.42 0.32
N GLY A 148 13.31 7.64 0.86
CA GLY A 148 12.23 8.59 0.62
C GLY A 148 11.05 8.44 1.58
N TYR A 149 9.92 9.06 1.24
CA TYR A 149 8.70 9.00 2.04
C TYR A 149 7.99 7.65 1.87
N LYS A 150 7.32 7.17 2.92
CA LYS A 150 6.51 5.94 2.84
C LYS A 150 5.33 6.05 1.87
N ARG A 151 4.75 7.26 1.72
CA ARG A 151 3.65 7.54 0.78
C ARG A 151 4.02 7.26 -0.67
N ALA A 152 5.30 7.45 -1.05
CA ALA A 152 5.83 7.23 -2.40
C ALA A 152 5.52 5.83 -2.95
N ARG A 153 5.25 4.85 -2.08
CA ARG A 153 4.91 3.47 -2.47
C ARG A 153 3.59 3.37 -3.24
N TRP A 154 2.65 4.29 -3.05
CA TRP A 154 1.31 4.24 -3.67
C TRP A 154 0.91 5.51 -4.42
N VAL A 155 1.75 6.55 -4.39
CA VAL A 155 1.49 7.80 -5.15
C VAL A 155 2.33 7.87 -6.43
N ARG A 156 3.37 7.04 -6.54
CA ARG A 156 4.16 6.88 -7.75
C ARG A 156 3.65 5.72 -8.59
N PRO A 157 3.70 5.82 -9.92
CA PRO A 157 3.21 4.78 -10.81
C PRO A 157 4.24 3.65 -11.03
N ASP A 158 5.27 3.51 -10.19
CA ASP A 158 6.35 2.52 -10.37
C ASP A 158 5.80 1.10 -10.55
N VAL A 159 4.83 0.71 -9.73
CA VAL A 159 4.24 -0.64 -9.82
C VAL A 159 3.42 -0.76 -11.10
N GLU A 160 2.57 0.21 -11.42
CA GLU A 160 1.77 0.14 -12.64
C GLU A 160 2.63 0.11 -13.90
N VAL A 161 3.60 1.01 -14.02
CA VAL A 161 4.54 1.05 -15.15
C VAL A 161 5.35 -0.25 -15.20
N GLY A 162 5.91 -0.66 -14.07
CA GLY A 162 6.75 -1.85 -13.96
C GLY A 162 6.03 -3.13 -14.37
N PHE A 163 4.73 -3.26 -14.07
CA PHE A 163 3.93 -4.42 -14.41
C PHE A 163 3.09 -4.28 -15.69
N ASN A 164 3.18 -3.14 -16.37
CA ASN A 164 2.35 -2.78 -17.52
C ASN A 164 0.85 -2.81 -17.20
N LEU A 165 0.48 -2.27 -16.05
CA LEU A 165 -0.90 -2.02 -15.65
C LEU A 165 -1.36 -0.66 -16.16
N PRO A 166 -2.68 -0.46 -16.36
CA PRO A 166 -3.23 0.87 -16.53
C PRO A 166 -2.87 1.77 -15.34
N LEU A 167 -2.44 3.01 -15.62
CA LEU A 167 -2.19 4.00 -14.57
C LEU A 167 -3.45 4.23 -13.73
N GLY A 168 -3.28 4.34 -12.42
CA GLY A 168 -4.39 4.48 -11.48
C GLY A 168 -4.84 3.16 -10.86
N THR A 169 -4.46 2.01 -11.42
CA THR A 169 -4.87 0.69 -10.87
C THR A 169 -4.49 0.51 -9.40
N LEU A 170 -3.34 1.03 -8.95
CA LEU A 170 -2.85 0.92 -7.58
C LEU A 170 -2.62 2.29 -6.94
N LEU A 171 -3.23 3.35 -7.48
CA LEU A 171 -3.16 4.71 -6.94
C LEU A 171 -4.42 5.05 -6.11
N PRO A 172 -4.29 5.90 -5.08
CA PRO A 172 -5.40 6.24 -4.18
C PRO A 172 -6.50 7.11 -4.80
N ASN A 173 -6.26 7.71 -5.98
CA ASN A 173 -7.21 8.62 -6.64
C ASN A 173 -8.15 7.91 -7.63
N SER A 174 -8.06 6.58 -7.73
CA SER A 174 -8.88 5.78 -8.62
C SER A 174 -10.23 5.48 -7.95
N VAL A 175 -11.26 6.27 -8.26
CA VAL A 175 -12.65 5.92 -7.95
C VAL A 175 -13.44 5.96 -9.25
N SER A 176 -13.15 5.02 -10.15
CA SER A 176 -14.13 4.61 -11.14
C SER A 176 -14.62 3.22 -10.76
N GLU A 177 -15.89 2.92 -11.00
CA GLU A 177 -16.47 1.59 -10.74
C GLU A 177 -15.66 0.46 -11.40
N SER A 178 -14.94 0.76 -12.48
CA SER A 178 -14.09 -0.19 -13.22
C SER A 178 -12.70 -0.42 -12.60
N SER A 179 -12.28 0.46 -11.67
CA SER A 179 -10.91 0.51 -11.18
C SER A 179 -10.72 -0.13 -9.81
N GLY A 180 -11.77 -0.43 -9.03
CA GLY A 180 -11.62 -1.00 -7.68
C GLY A 180 -11.05 -0.03 -6.63
N THR A 181 -10.87 -0.49 -5.39
CA THR A 181 -10.28 0.30 -4.29
C THR A 181 -8.78 0.06 -4.19
N LEU A 182 -8.03 1.02 -3.64
CA LEU A 182 -6.58 0.85 -3.38
C LEU A 182 -6.31 -0.42 -2.56
N PHE A 183 -7.00 -0.60 -1.43
CA PHE A 183 -6.77 -1.75 -0.56
C PHE A 183 -7.09 -3.07 -1.26
N ALA A 184 -8.21 -3.15 -1.98
CA ALA A 184 -8.58 -4.40 -2.63
C ALA A 184 -7.64 -4.74 -3.78
N ASN A 185 -7.28 -3.75 -4.60
CA ASN A 185 -6.36 -3.93 -5.72
C ASN A 185 -4.97 -4.35 -5.25
N VAL A 186 -4.42 -3.66 -4.23
CA VAL A 186 -3.13 -4.02 -3.66
C VAL A 186 -3.19 -5.42 -3.08
N THR A 187 -4.19 -5.74 -2.25
CA THR A 187 -4.30 -7.06 -1.61
C THR A 187 -4.42 -8.17 -2.65
N TYR A 188 -5.25 -7.98 -3.67
CA TYR A 188 -5.40 -8.93 -4.77
C TYR A 188 -4.11 -9.11 -5.53
N PHE A 189 -3.51 -8.02 -6.01
CA PHE A 189 -2.31 -8.05 -6.83
C PHE A 189 -1.13 -8.72 -6.12
N VAL A 190 -0.82 -8.29 -4.89
CA VAL A 190 0.36 -8.81 -4.18
C VAL A 190 0.10 -10.17 -3.53
N GLY A 191 -1.15 -10.43 -3.14
CA GLY A 191 -1.56 -11.70 -2.57
C GLY A 191 -1.45 -12.88 -3.56
N GLN A 192 -1.61 -12.63 -4.87
CA GLN A 192 -1.39 -13.65 -5.91
C GLN A 192 0.05 -14.20 -5.93
N PHE A 193 1.01 -13.43 -5.42
CA PHE A 193 2.39 -13.87 -5.22
C PHE A 193 2.58 -14.50 -3.84
N ALA A 194 2.19 -13.79 -2.78
CA ALA A 194 2.40 -14.23 -1.39
C ALA A 194 1.74 -15.59 -1.10
N TYR A 195 0.53 -15.81 -1.62
CA TYR A 195 -0.26 -17.03 -1.38
C TYR A 195 -0.10 -18.08 -2.46
N ARG A 196 0.89 -17.97 -3.34
CA ARG A 196 1.19 -19.04 -4.30
C ARG A 196 1.52 -20.33 -3.55
N GLY A 197 0.70 -21.36 -3.75
CA GLY A 197 0.78 -22.63 -3.02
C GLY A 197 -0.18 -22.75 -1.81
N HIS A 198 -0.96 -21.71 -1.50
CA HIS A 198 -1.86 -21.65 -0.34
C HIS A 198 -3.31 -21.50 -0.82
N ALA A 199 -3.99 -22.63 -1.03
CA ALA A 199 -5.30 -22.66 -1.67
C ALA A 199 -6.38 -21.89 -0.91
N SER A 200 -6.39 -21.95 0.43
CA SER A 200 -7.34 -21.24 1.29
C SER A 200 -7.28 -19.72 1.09
N GLU A 201 -6.07 -19.15 1.14
CA GLU A 201 -5.85 -17.72 1.00
C GLU A 201 -6.10 -17.25 -0.44
N LEU A 202 -5.78 -18.08 -1.44
CA LEU A 202 -6.13 -17.79 -2.84
C LEU A 202 -7.64 -17.79 -3.08
N LEU A 203 -8.39 -18.71 -2.46
CA LEU A 203 -9.85 -18.70 -2.53
C LEU A 203 -10.45 -17.46 -1.85
N ALA A 204 -9.88 -17.05 -0.70
CA ALA A 204 -10.25 -15.82 -0.01
C ALA A 204 -9.96 -14.55 -0.84
N LEU A 205 -8.87 -14.53 -1.63
CA LEU A 205 -8.64 -13.46 -2.60
C LEU A 205 -9.69 -13.43 -3.70
N GLN A 206 -10.03 -14.59 -4.26
CA GLN A 206 -10.97 -14.70 -5.38
C GLN A 206 -12.39 -14.26 -5.01
N SER A 207 -12.82 -14.49 -3.77
CA SER A 207 -14.13 -14.05 -3.28
C SER A 207 -14.28 -12.52 -3.23
N SER A 208 -13.16 -11.78 -3.29
CA SER A 208 -13.11 -10.32 -3.25
C SER A 208 -13.08 -9.67 -4.64
N SER A 209 -13.22 -10.44 -5.71
CA SER A 209 -13.11 -9.96 -7.10
C SER A 209 -14.03 -8.79 -7.46
N LYS A 210 -15.16 -8.60 -6.78
CA LYS A 210 -16.12 -7.51 -7.06
C LYS A 210 -15.58 -6.11 -6.77
N THR A 211 -14.59 -5.97 -5.88
CA THR A 211 -14.00 -4.67 -5.52
C THR A 211 -12.61 -4.47 -6.13
N VAL A 212 -12.22 -5.37 -7.04
CA VAL A 212 -10.89 -5.39 -7.67
C VAL A 212 -10.99 -4.87 -9.10
N ALA A 213 -9.99 -4.09 -9.51
CA ALA A 213 -9.84 -3.60 -10.89
C ALA A 213 -9.92 -4.74 -11.90
N ARG A 214 -10.68 -4.53 -12.98
CA ARG A 214 -10.79 -5.54 -14.05
C ARG A 214 -9.43 -5.90 -14.67
N SER A 215 -8.53 -4.93 -14.80
CA SER A 215 -7.16 -5.13 -15.30
C SER A 215 -6.35 -6.13 -14.47
N LEU A 216 -6.62 -6.23 -13.16
CA LEU A 216 -5.98 -7.20 -12.28
C LEU A 216 -6.62 -8.59 -12.40
N LEU A 217 -7.94 -8.66 -12.58
CA LEU A 217 -8.63 -9.94 -12.77
C LEU A 217 -8.24 -10.63 -14.08
N GLU A 218 -7.95 -9.85 -15.13
CA GLU A 218 -7.53 -10.34 -16.44
C GLU A 218 -6.03 -10.63 -16.54
N MET A 219 -5.26 -10.28 -15.50
CA MET A 219 -3.82 -10.50 -15.47
C MET A 219 -3.47 -11.99 -15.29
N ASP A 220 -2.61 -12.50 -16.17
CA ASP A 220 -2.04 -13.84 -16.02
C ASP A 220 -0.85 -13.84 -15.05
N PHE A 221 -1.15 -14.03 -13.76
CA PHE A 221 -0.15 -14.08 -12.70
C PHE A 221 0.85 -15.24 -12.83
N LYS A 222 0.54 -16.28 -13.62
CA LYS A 222 1.44 -17.42 -13.82
C LYS A 222 2.67 -17.05 -14.64
N LYS A 223 2.57 -16.04 -15.51
CA LYS A 223 3.67 -15.54 -16.37
C LYS A 223 4.73 -14.75 -15.62
N PHE A 224 4.57 -14.54 -14.31
CA PHE A 224 5.54 -13.84 -13.49
C PHE A 224 6.43 -14.83 -12.75
N GLU A 225 7.68 -14.88 -13.20
CA GLU A 225 8.78 -15.42 -12.44
C GLU A 225 9.11 -14.50 -11.27
N HIS A 226 9.42 -15.10 -10.12
CA HIS A 226 9.95 -14.37 -8.98
C HIS A 226 10.94 -15.22 -8.19
N THR A 227 11.83 -14.52 -7.49
CA THR A 227 12.74 -15.11 -6.52
C THR A 227 12.10 -15.05 -5.14
N ARG A 228 12.04 -16.17 -4.44
CA ARG A 228 11.52 -16.25 -3.07
C ARG A 228 12.66 -16.51 -2.09
N LEU A 229 12.85 -15.61 -1.14
CA LEU A 229 13.65 -15.84 0.05
C LEU A 229 12.71 -16.34 1.16
N THR A 230 12.97 -17.53 1.67
CA THR A 230 12.27 -18.12 2.82
C THR A 230 13.20 -18.12 4.03
N GLU A 231 12.71 -17.60 5.15
CA GLU A 231 13.39 -17.62 6.44
C GLU A 231 12.55 -18.41 7.44
N GLN A 232 13.11 -19.48 8.00
CA GLN A 232 12.41 -20.37 8.93
C GLN A 232 13.09 -20.38 10.29
N ALA A 233 12.31 -20.22 11.36
CA ALA A 233 12.78 -20.34 12.74
C ALA A 233 11.69 -20.97 13.62
N GLY A 234 11.88 -22.24 14.00
CA GLY A 234 10.84 -23.02 14.67
C GLY A 234 9.58 -23.11 13.80
N ASN A 235 8.44 -22.67 14.36
CA ASN A 235 7.15 -22.64 13.68
C ASN A 235 6.86 -21.32 12.94
N ILE A 236 7.86 -20.44 12.82
CA ILE A 236 7.74 -19.17 12.12
C ILE A 236 8.35 -19.33 10.72
N GLU A 237 7.59 -18.95 9.71
CA GLU A 237 8.05 -18.81 8.34
C GLU A 237 7.85 -17.36 7.89
N ILE A 238 8.90 -16.74 7.38
CA ILE A 238 8.86 -15.45 6.70
C ILE A 238 9.20 -15.68 5.24
N GLN A 239 8.41 -15.10 4.34
CA GLN A 239 8.70 -15.13 2.91
C GLN A 239 8.79 -13.72 2.35
N THR A 240 9.86 -13.51 1.59
CA THR A 240 10.07 -12.31 0.79
C THR A 240 10.13 -12.70 -0.68
N ASP A 241 9.11 -12.33 -1.44
CA ASP A 241 9.05 -12.50 -2.88
C ASP A 241 9.61 -11.26 -3.58
N PHE A 242 10.46 -11.47 -4.58
CA PHE A 242 10.99 -10.43 -5.47
C PHE A 242 10.48 -10.67 -6.89
N ILE A 243 9.44 -9.94 -7.27
CA ILE A 243 8.81 -10.07 -8.58
C ILE A 243 9.41 -9.05 -9.53
N LYS A 244 10.06 -9.52 -10.61
CA LYS A 244 10.72 -8.65 -11.57
C LYS A 244 9.72 -7.81 -12.35
N PHE A 245 9.99 -6.51 -12.50
CA PHE A 245 9.24 -5.64 -13.39
C PHE A 245 9.41 -6.09 -14.85
N LYS A 246 8.32 -6.03 -15.62
CA LYS A 246 8.29 -6.25 -17.06
C LYS A 246 8.84 -5.06 -17.86
N LYS A 247 8.83 -3.87 -17.26
CA LYS A 247 9.32 -2.63 -17.88
C LYS A 247 10.21 -1.85 -16.92
N THR A 248 11.16 -1.11 -17.48
CA THR A 248 11.88 -0.08 -16.75
C THR A 248 10.95 1.08 -16.44
N VAL A 249 11.01 1.58 -15.22
CA VAL A 249 10.25 2.75 -14.78
C VAL A 249 11.08 4.01 -15.03
N PRO A 250 10.62 4.97 -15.84
CA PRO A 250 11.36 6.21 -16.08
C PRO A 250 11.69 6.95 -14.78
N GLY A 251 12.93 7.40 -14.64
CA GLY A 251 13.38 8.16 -13.45
C GLY A 251 13.51 7.35 -12.16
N SER A 252 13.31 6.03 -12.19
CA SER A 252 13.39 5.15 -11.03
C SER A 252 14.42 4.03 -11.27
N THR A 253 15.14 3.66 -10.21
CA THR A 253 16.05 2.49 -10.22
C THR A 253 15.34 1.21 -9.81
N ASN A 254 14.06 1.30 -9.43
CA ASN A 254 13.27 0.15 -9.03
C ASN A 254 13.06 -0.79 -10.22
N SER A 255 13.27 -2.08 -9.97
CA SER A 255 13.19 -3.14 -10.98
C SER A 255 12.50 -4.40 -10.46
N TYR A 256 12.14 -4.42 -9.18
CA TYR A 256 11.44 -5.51 -8.53
C TYR A 256 10.34 -4.97 -7.62
N LEU A 257 9.28 -5.74 -7.44
CA LEU A 257 8.37 -5.61 -6.32
C LEU A 257 8.79 -6.58 -5.23
N LEU A 258 9.05 -6.06 -4.04
CA LEU A 258 9.15 -6.86 -2.83
C LEU A 258 7.74 -7.11 -2.29
N VAL A 259 7.40 -8.37 -1.99
CA VAL A 259 6.19 -8.75 -1.24
C VAL A 259 6.62 -9.56 -0.03
N TYR A 260 6.18 -9.15 1.17
CA TYR A 260 6.57 -9.76 2.43
C TYR A 260 5.38 -10.35 3.16
N SER A 261 5.47 -11.63 3.52
CA SER A 261 4.44 -12.38 4.24
C SER A 261 5.03 -13.24 5.35
N VAL A 262 4.19 -13.66 6.29
CA VAL A 262 4.56 -14.42 7.48
C VAL A 262 3.50 -15.47 7.78
N SER A 263 3.94 -16.65 8.18
CA SER A 263 3.14 -17.66 8.88
C SER A 263 3.74 -17.89 10.26
N SER A 264 2.92 -17.85 11.31
CA SER A 264 3.37 -18.17 12.68
C SER A 264 2.20 -18.70 13.53
N PRO A 265 2.47 -19.31 14.70
CA PRO A 265 1.42 -19.75 15.62
C PRO A 265 0.49 -18.62 16.04
N PHE A 266 1.01 -17.39 16.19
CA PHE A 266 0.20 -16.20 16.46
C PHE A 266 -0.91 -15.96 15.41
N TYR A 267 -0.68 -16.37 14.16
CA TYR A 267 -1.66 -16.26 13.06
C TYR A 267 -2.41 -17.58 12.78
N GLY A 268 -2.34 -18.56 13.70
CA GLY A 268 -2.91 -19.90 13.50
C GLY A 268 -2.24 -20.65 12.35
N ASN A 269 -0.96 -20.37 12.10
CA ASN A 269 -0.17 -20.89 10.96
C ASN A 269 -0.72 -20.56 9.56
N SER A 270 -1.75 -19.71 9.47
CA SER A 270 -2.17 -19.14 8.18
C SER A 270 -1.14 -18.14 7.69
N LYS A 271 -0.97 -18.05 6.37
CA LYS A 271 -0.06 -17.06 5.81
C LYS A 271 -0.72 -15.70 5.80
N ARG A 272 0.00 -14.68 6.29
CA ARG A 272 -0.46 -13.31 6.38
C ARG A 272 0.45 -12.36 5.62
N LEU A 273 -0.15 -11.53 4.80
CA LEU A 273 0.55 -10.46 4.08
C LEU A 273 0.86 -9.31 5.04
N ILE A 274 2.06 -8.72 4.93
CA ILE A 274 2.43 -7.56 5.73
C ILE A 274 2.61 -6.33 4.87
N THR A 275 3.41 -6.41 3.80
CA THR A 275 3.73 -5.23 2.99
C THR A 275 4.18 -5.61 1.59
N ALA A 276 4.12 -4.64 0.68
CA ALA A 276 4.76 -4.71 -0.61
C ALA A 276 5.30 -3.32 -0.98
N PHE A 277 6.43 -3.26 -1.70
CA PHE A 277 6.96 -2.01 -2.25
C PHE A 277 8.04 -2.25 -3.32
N PRO A 278 8.20 -1.31 -4.27
CA PRO A 278 9.29 -1.35 -5.25
C PRO A 278 10.68 -1.33 -4.59
N VAL A 279 11.62 -2.10 -5.15
CA VAL A 279 13.04 -2.11 -4.78
C VAL A 279 13.92 -2.21 -6.03
N ASP A 280 15.18 -1.77 -5.90
CA ASP A 280 16.18 -1.93 -6.95
C ASP A 280 16.80 -3.34 -6.99
N ALA A 281 17.49 -3.65 -8.09
CA ALA A 281 18.15 -4.95 -8.28
C ALA A 281 19.27 -5.22 -7.27
N LYS A 282 19.96 -4.17 -6.78
CA LYS A 282 21.04 -4.31 -5.79
C LYS A 282 20.46 -4.75 -4.45
N PHE A 283 19.29 -4.25 -4.08
CA PHE A 283 18.57 -4.66 -2.88
C PHE A 283 18.24 -6.15 -2.93
N MET A 284 17.62 -6.61 -4.03
CA MET A 284 17.31 -8.03 -4.21
C MET A 284 18.59 -8.89 -4.13
N ALA A 285 19.64 -8.53 -4.88
CA ALA A 285 20.90 -9.28 -4.91
C ALA A 285 21.55 -9.43 -3.53
N ARG A 286 21.58 -8.36 -2.71
CA ARG A 286 22.09 -8.45 -1.32
C ARG A 286 21.28 -9.40 -0.46
N MET A 287 19.95 -9.38 -0.59
CA MET A 287 19.06 -10.22 0.22
C MET A 287 19.19 -11.71 -0.12
N THR A 288 19.57 -12.02 -1.36
CA THR A 288 19.69 -13.40 -1.86
C THR A 288 21.13 -13.87 -2.03
N GLU A 289 22.12 -13.11 -1.55
CA GLU A 289 23.53 -13.47 -1.64
C GLU A 289 23.82 -14.77 -0.88
N SER A 290 24.65 -15.64 -1.45
CA SER A 290 24.92 -16.99 -0.90
C SER A 290 25.48 -16.96 0.53
N SER A 291 26.27 -15.93 0.88
CA SER A 291 26.78 -15.68 2.23
C SER A 291 25.67 -15.49 3.27
N ASN A 292 24.49 -15.03 2.83
CA ASN A 292 23.32 -14.80 3.66
C ASN A 292 22.39 -16.01 3.76
N LEU A 293 22.70 -17.13 3.10
CA LEU A 293 21.87 -18.34 3.06
C LEU A 293 22.44 -19.48 3.90
N GLY A 294 21.61 -20.50 4.16
CA GLY A 294 21.98 -21.70 4.90
C GLY A 294 21.42 -21.72 6.32
N GLU A 295 21.95 -22.63 7.13
CA GLU A 295 21.60 -22.80 8.55
C GLU A 295 22.21 -21.70 9.42
N SER A 296 21.73 -21.63 10.66
CA SER A 296 22.28 -20.78 11.72
C SER A 296 22.31 -19.28 11.40
N LYS A 297 21.37 -18.79 10.59
CA LYS A 297 21.24 -17.37 10.25
C LYS A 297 20.34 -16.64 11.25
N PRO A 298 20.63 -15.37 11.57
CA PRO A 298 19.74 -14.57 12.41
C PRO A 298 18.46 -14.23 11.65
N ILE A 299 17.31 -14.58 12.20
CA ILE A 299 15.97 -14.27 11.68
C ILE A 299 15.34 -13.23 12.60
N GLN A 300 14.77 -12.19 12.00
CA GLN A 300 14.11 -11.10 12.71
C GLN A 300 12.96 -10.55 11.87
N SER A 301 12.00 -9.89 12.50
CA SER A 301 10.97 -9.16 11.76
C SER A 301 11.58 -7.99 10.98
N ARG A 302 11.04 -7.72 9.78
CA ARG A 302 11.44 -6.59 8.94
C ARG A 302 10.24 -5.81 8.47
N TYR A 303 10.50 -4.64 7.90
CA TYR A 303 9.51 -3.82 7.20
C TYR A 303 8.27 -3.47 8.03
N ASN A 304 8.49 -3.29 9.34
CA ASN A 304 7.48 -3.01 10.35
C ASN A 304 6.52 -4.17 10.61
N ALA A 305 6.84 -5.41 10.24
CA ALA A 305 6.05 -6.57 10.62
C ALA A 305 6.02 -6.74 12.14
N TYR A 306 4.82 -6.94 12.70
CA TYR A 306 4.67 -7.35 14.09
C TYR A 306 4.50 -8.87 14.15
N ILE A 307 5.51 -9.52 14.71
CA ILE A 307 5.56 -10.96 14.98
C ILE A 307 6.00 -11.06 16.44
N PRO A 308 5.09 -11.35 17.40
CA PRO A 308 5.40 -11.31 18.83
C PRO A 308 6.68 -12.06 19.21
N GLU A 309 6.92 -13.19 18.54
CA GLU A 309 8.06 -14.07 18.78
C GLU A 309 9.39 -13.47 18.32
N LEU A 310 9.37 -12.48 17.42
CA LEU A 310 10.56 -11.85 16.82
C LEU A 310 10.69 -10.36 17.15
N ILE A 311 9.74 -9.79 17.89
CA ILE A 311 9.80 -8.36 18.21
C ILE A 311 11.00 -8.08 19.13
N ASN A 312 11.88 -7.18 18.70
CA ASN A 312 13.13 -6.83 19.39
C ASN A 312 14.11 -7.99 19.64
N ASN A 313 13.89 -9.14 18.99
CA ASN A 313 14.71 -10.33 19.16
C ASN A 313 15.22 -10.83 17.81
N GLN A 314 16.39 -11.45 17.83
CA GLN A 314 16.90 -12.26 16.73
C GLN A 314 16.88 -13.71 17.18
N VAL A 315 16.32 -14.58 16.34
CA VAL A 315 16.34 -16.02 16.58
C VAL A 315 17.21 -16.69 15.53
N VAL A 316 17.86 -17.78 15.89
CA VAL A 316 18.65 -18.55 14.94
C VAL A 316 17.73 -19.43 14.09
N GLY A 317 17.92 -19.42 12.78
CA GLY A 317 17.09 -20.18 11.84
C GLY A 317 17.79 -20.48 10.52
N LYS A 318 17.00 -20.85 9.52
CA LYS A 318 17.47 -21.23 8.18
C LYS A 318 16.98 -20.22 7.15
N ARG A 319 17.85 -19.87 6.19
CA ARG A 319 17.46 -19.09 5.00
C ARG A 319 17.69 -19.89 3.73
N THR A 320 16.67 -19.94 2.87
CA THR A 320 16.73 -20.58 1.56
C THR A 320 16.20 -19.64 0.48
N VAL A 321 16.72 -19.79 -0.73
CA VAL A 321 16.23 -19.07 -1.90
C VAL A 321 15.74 -20.08 -2.93
N SER A 322 14.60 -19.80 -3.54
CA SER A 322 14.07 -20.55 -4.67
C SER A 322 13.64 -19.62 -5.79
N ILE A 323 13.74 -20.10 -7.02
CA ILE A 323 13.17 -19.45 -8.18
C ILE A 323 11.80 -20.09 -8.40
N ILE A 324 10.75 -19.27 -8.37
CA ILE A 324 9.39 -19.73 -8.57
C ILE A 324 9.00 -19.44 -10.02
N GLN A 325 9.20 -20.45 -10.85
CA GLN A 325 8.68 -20.52 -12.21
C GLN A 325 7.49 -21.50 -12.25
N ARG A 326 6.56 -21.28 -13.17
CA ARG A 326 5.57 -22.28 -13.56
C ARG A 326 5.66 -22.48 -15.06
#